data_AF-A0AAV9SQ90-F1
#
_entry.id   AF-A0AAV9SQ90-F1
#
_cell.length_a   1.000
_cell.length_b   1.000
_cell.length_c   1.000
_cell.angle_alpha   90.00
_cell.angle_beta   90.00
_cell.angle_gamma   90.00
#
_symmetry.space_group_name_H-M   'P 1'
#
loop_
_entity.id
_entity.type
_entity.pdbx_description
1 polymer ?
#
loop_
_entity_poly.entity_id
_entity_poly.type
_entity_poly.pdbx_seq_one_letter_code
_entity_poly.pdbx_strand_id
1 'polypeptide(L)'
;MDDTWTDAATQPHFVVTNGASSHSGMLLFTIEHGDRIPPTLKINAGLHLQDSSTATITPDLLQLTDLDTTTSNLTYLITLLPRYGKLLLKGTRLPSPPRFFQTDIDHLDLAYRHNPGSPAELDQFYFLPSDGTNKGYLEFGQLREEPAVFNIQVEKVDRISPSLSHTESPNTIVDLGAGRYGIFITSRHLQGSDPDSPLEQLEFSIIRPPQFGFLENAATGRTRGWILLNS
;
A
#
# COMPACT_ATOMS: atom_id res chain seq x y z
N MET A 1 1.14 -19.19 24.50
CA MET A 1 0.47 -19.82 25.66
C MET A 1 0.41 -21.29 25.34
N ASP A 2 1.12 -22.10 26.11
CA ASP A 2 1.26 -23.53 25.87
C ASP A 2 -0.07 -24.21 26.17
N ASP A 3 -0.70 -24.78 25.14
CA ASP A 3 -1.78 -25.74 25.32
C ASP A 3 -1.16 -27.07 25.76
N THR A 4 -0.87 -27.14 27.06
CA THR A 4 -0.53 -28.39 27.74
C THR A 4 -1.79 -29.27 27.78
N TRP A 5 -1.96 -30.09 26.75
CA TRP A 5 -2.97 -31.13 26.76
C TRP A 5 -2.59 -32.18 27.80
N THR A 6 -3.13 -32.03 29.01
CA THR A 6 -3.25 -33.11 29.99
C THR A 6 -4.51 -33.88 29.66
N ASP A 7 -4.44 -34.81 28.70
CA ASP A 7 -5.51 -35.77 28.54
C ASP A 7 -5.49 -36.73 29.74
N ALA A 8 -6.38 -36.49 30.71
CA ALA A 8 -6.55 -37.32 31.89
C ALA A 8 -6.94 -38.77 31.53
N ALA A 9 -7.40 -39.03 30.31
CA ALA A 9 -7.78 -40.38 29.85
C ALA A 9 -6.60 -41.23 29.35
N THR A 10 -5.40 -40.67 29.20
CA THR A 10 -4.21 -41.39 28.67
C THR A 10 -3.00 -41.35 29.59
N GLN A 11 -3.18 -41.12 30.90
CA GLN A 11 -2.09 -41.29 31.87
C GLN A 11 -1.87 -42.79 32.13
N PRO A 12 -0.75 -43.39 31.69
CA PRO A 12 -0.52 -44.80 31.90
C PRO A 12 -0.30 -45.09 33.39
N HIS A 13 -1.11 -46.01 33.89
CA HIS A 13 -0.97 -46.56 35.22
C HIS A 13 -0.04 -47.77 35.17
N PHE A 14 1.01 -47.74 35.98
CA PHE A 14 1.95 -48.84 36.10
C PHE A 14 1.71 -49.58 37.40
N VAL A 15 1.67 -50.91 37.33
CA VAL A 15 1.61 -51.78 38.51
C VAL A 15 2.86 -52.63 38.53
N VAL A 16 3.59 -52.60 39.64
CA VAL A 16 4.74 -53.48 39.90
C VAL A 16 4.32 -54.50 40.94
N THR A 17 4.54 -55.79 40.68
CA THR A 17 4.19 -56.90 41.58
C THR A 17 5.32 -57.91 41.66
N ASN A 18 5.47 -58.54 42.83
CA ASN A 18 6.37 -59.67 43.05
C ASN A 18 5.62 -61.02 43.17
N GLY A 19 4.32 -61.04 42.86
CA GLY A 19 3.45 -62.22 42.99
C GLY A 19 2.77 -62.39 44.36
N ALA A 20 3.23 -61.69 45.40
CA ALA A 20 2.60 -61.67 46.74
C ALA A 20 1.99 -60.30 47.10
N SER A 21 2.55 -59.22 46.55
CA SER A 21 2.10 -57.84 46.76
C SER A 21 2.31 -57.01 45.50
N SER A 22 1.47 -56.00 45.30
CA SER A 22 1.56 -55.07 44.18
C SER A 22 1.47 -53.61 44.63
N HIS A 23 2.15 -52.72 43.92
CA HIS A 23 2.05 -51.28 44.09
C HIS A 23 1.78 -50.61 42.75
N SER A 24 0.83 -49.68 42.73
CA SER A 24 0.47 -48.89 41.55
C SER A 24 1.03 -47.47 41.63
N GLY A 25 1.55 -46.96 40.52
CA GLY A 25 1.98 -45.57 40.36
C GLY A 25 1.53 -45.00 39.03
N MET A 26 1.46 -43.67 38.94
CA MET A 26 1.20 -42.95 37.69
C MET A 26 2.51 -42.37 37.16
N LEU A 27 2.69 -42.44 35.84
CA LEU A 27 3.74 -41.70 35.14
C LEU A 27 3.07 -40.66 34.25
N LEU A 28 3.42 -39.39 34.45
CA LEU A 28 2.92 -38.29 33.64
C LEU A 28 3.79 -38.16 32.37
N PHE A 29 3.14 -38.19 31.21
CA PHE A 29 3.76 -37.82 29.94
C PHE A 29 3.26 -36.44 29.54
N THR A 30 4.19 -35.54 29.19
CA THR A 30 3.87 -34.27 28.52
C THR A 30 4.33 -34.41 27.08
N ILE A 31 3.41 -34.35 26.12
CA ILE A 31 3.75 -34.31 24.71
C ILE A 31 3.78 -32.84 24.30
N GLU A 32 4.98 -32.33 24.03
CA GLU A 32 5.14 -31.00 23.42
C GLU A 32 5.20 -31.16 21.90
N HIS A 33 4.22 -30.59 21.20
CA HIS A 33 4.31 -30.42 19.76
C HIS A 33 5.20 -29.20 19.49
N GLY A 34 6.43 -29.45 19.01
CA GLY A 34 7.23 -28.38 18.43
C GLY A 34 6.56 -27.84 17.17
N ASP A 35 6.71 -26.54 16.93
CA ASP A 35 6.27 -25.86 15.70
C ASP A 35 6.88 -26.52 14.45
N ARG A 36 6.02 -26.87 13.49
CA ARG A 36 6.39 -27.57 12.24
C ARG A 36 5.79 -26.92 11.00
N ILE A 37 4.90 -25.94 11.13
CA ILE A 37 4.19 -25.36 10.00
C ILE A 37 4.67 -23.91 9.85
N PRO A 38 5.28 -23.54 8.72
CA PRO A 38 5.67 -22.15 8.48
C PRO A 38 4.45 -21.21 8.49
N PRO A 39 4.65 -19.93 8.86
CA PRO A 39 3.56 -18.97 8.95
C PRO A 39 2.98 -18.71 7.56
N THR A 40 1.69 -18.44 7.51
CA THR A 40 0.98 -18.12 6.27
C THR A 40 0.77 -16.62 6.14
N LEU A 41 1.24 -16.03 5.03
CA LEU A 41 0.87 -14.69 4.60
C LEU A 41 -0.53 -14.73 3.99
N LYS A 42 -1.51 -14.42 4.83
CA LYS A 42 -2.94 -14.54 4.49
C LYS A 42 -3.47 -13.32 3.75
N ILE A 43 -3.04 -12.12 4.15
CA ILE A 43 -3.43 -10.86 3.52
C ILE A 43 -2.19 -10.00 3.29
N ASN A 44 -2.07 -9.45 2.08
CA ASN A 44 -1.08 -8.46 1.69
C ASN A 44 -1.68 -7.55 0.61
N ALA A 45 -2.59 -6.65 1.02
CA ALA A 45 -3.35 -5.80 0.11
C ALA A 45 -2.61 -4.50 -0.28
N GLY A 46 -1.51 -4.17 0.42
CA GLY A 46 -0.84 -2.88 0.28
C GLY A 46 -1.57 -1.76 1.04
N LEU A 47 -1.15 -0.52 0.81
CA LEU A 47 -1.69 0.67 1.47
C LEU A 47 -1.91 1.80 0.46
N HIS A 48 -3.05 2.46 0.56
CA HIS A 48 -3.35 3.71 -0.16
C HIS A 48 -3.43 4.86 0.84
N LEU A 49 -2.77 5.98 0.53
CA LEU A 49 -2.84 7.18 1.36
C LEU A 49 -2.57 8.45 0.54
N GLN A 50 -2.96 9.59 1.10
CA GLN A 50 -2.66 10.88 0.51
C GLN A 50 -1.19 11.27 0.72
N ASP A 51 -0.69 12.12 -0.17
CA ASP A 51 0.61 12.77 -0.03
C ASP A 51 0.78 13.43 1.36
N SER A 52 2.00 13.40 1.89
CA SER A 52 2.35 14.03 3.17
C SER A 52 1.52 13.54 4.38
N SER A 53 0.77 12.44 4.26
CA SER A 53 -0.12 11.92 5.30
C SER A 53 0.50 10.73 6.05
N THR A 54 -0.22 10.26 7.08
CA THR A 54 0.10 9.03 7.83
C THR A 54 -1.13 8.14 7.81
N ALA A 55 -0.93 6.86 7.51
CA ALA A 55 -2.00 5.88 7.50
C ALA A 55 -1.59 4.62 8.26
N THR A 56 -2.53 4.10 9.05
CA THR A 56 -2.38 2.88 9.83
C THR A 56 -2.44 1.66 8.92
N ILE A 57 -1.56 0.69 9.15
CA ILE A 57 -1.60 -0.62 8.49
C ILE A 57 -2.46 -1.53 9.38
N THR A 58 -3.63 -1.93 8.89
CA THR A 58 -4.63 -2.70 9.65
C THR A 58 -4.59 -4.19 9.26
N PRO A 59 -5.26 -5.08 10.03
CA PRO A 59 -5.35 -6.50 9.69
C PRO A 59 -6.00 -6.78 8.33
N ASP A 60 -6.85 -5.88 7.83
CA ASP A 60 -7.47 -5.99 6.50
C ASP A 60 -6.47 -5.70 5.37
N LEU A 61 -5.32 -5.08 5.68
CA LEU A 61 -4.27 -4.76 4.73
C LEU A 61 -3.09 -5.75 4.81
N LEU A 62 -2.77 -6.25 5.99
CA LEU A 62 -1.65 -7.15 6.22
C LEU A 62 -1.95 -8.13 7.35
N GLN A 63 -1.85 -9.43 7.10
CA GLN A 63 -2.16 -10.46 8.10
C GLN A 63 -1.31 -11.73 7.92
N LEU A 64 -0.65 -12.13 8.99
CA LEU A 64 -0.05 -13.44 9.20
C LEU A 64 -0.95 -14.30 10.08
N THR A 65 -1.02 -15.58 9.75
CA THR A 65 -1.67 -16.61 10.55
C THR A 65 -0.82 -17.85 10.57
N ASP A 66 -0.95 -18.62 11.63
CA ASP A 66 -0.22 -19.86 11.79
C ASP A 66 -1.09 -20.84 12.59
N LEU A 67 -0.91 -22.15 12.35
CA LEU A 67 -1.77 -23.20 12.93
C LEU A 67 -1.23 -23.71 14.28
N ASP A 68 0.08 -23.67 14.47
CA ASP A 68 0.77 -24.13 15.68
C ASP A 68 1.60 -23.04 16.36
N THR A 69 1.65 -21.82 15.80
CA THR A 69 2.24 -20.64 16.43
C THR A 69 1.20 -19.56 16.81
N THR A 70 1.25 -19.09 18.05
CA THR A 70 0.36 -18.00 18.52
C THR A 70 0.68 -16.66 17.84
N THR A 71 -0.35 -15.84 17.58
CA THR A 71 -0.21 -14.53 16.91
C THR A 71 0.79 -13.58 17.57
N SER A 72 0.99 -13.66 18.89
CA SER A 72 2.00 -12.85 19.60
C SER A 72 3.44 -13.14 19.19
N ASN A 73 3.70 -14.33 18.63
CA ASN A 73 5.03 -14.76 18.23
C ASN A 73 5.27 -14.57 16.72
N LEU A 74 4.21 -14.32 15.94
CA LEU A 74 4.32 -14.04 14.51
C LEU A 74 4.93 -12.67 14.27
N THR A 75 6.00 -12.65 13.49
CA THR A 75 6.85 -11.49 13.30
C THR A 75 7.03 -11.19 11.80
N TYR A 76 7.09 -9.90 11.48
CA TYR A 76 7.48 -9.38 10.19
C TYR A 76 8.88 -8.79 10.29
N LEU A 77 9.87 -9.46 9.71
CA LEU A 77 11.26 -9.03 9.71
C LEU A 77 11.51 -8.14 8.49
N ILE A 78 11.70 -6.83 8.68
CA ILE A 78 11.90 -5.91 7.56
C ILE A 78 13.31 -6.10 6.98
N THR A 79 13.38 -6.51 5.72
CA THR A 79 14.63 -6.68 4.98
C THR A 79 15.02 -5.42 4.21
N LEU A 80 14.04 -4.60 3.81
CA LEU A 80 14.27 -3.29 3.21
C LEU A 80 13.19 -2.29 3.64
N LEU A 81 13.61 -1.19 4.25
CA LEU A 81 12.74 -0.10 4.67
C LEU A 81 12.21 0.71 3.46
N PRO A 82 11.07 1.40 3.62
CA PRO A 82 10.56 2.29 2.58
C PRO A 82 11.51 3.44 2.27
N ARG A 83 11.52 3.90 1.02
CA ARG A 83 12.45 4.92 0.53
C ARG A 83 11.91 6.33 0.69
N TYR A 84 10.60 6.51 0.51
CA TYR A 84 9.93 7.82 0.45
C TYR A 84 9.06 8.11 1.68
N GLY A 85 9.11 7.24 2.68
CA GLY A 85 8.48 7.44 3.98
C GLY A 85 9.17 6.67 5.08
N LYS A 86 8.42 6.37 6.14
CA LYS A 86 8.93 5.63 7.31
C LYS A 86 7.80 4.87 7.99
N LEU A 87 8.13 3.67 8.43
CA LEU A 87 7.28 2.88 9.31
C LEU A 87 7.37 3.43 10.73
N LEU A 88 6.22 3.53 11.37
CA LEU A 88 6.04 3.96 12.74
C LEU A 88 5.37 2.83 13.53
N LEU A 89 5.94 2.51 14.68
CA LEU A 89 5.35 1.63 15.67
C LEU A 89 4.99 2.45 16.90
N LYS A 90 3.71 2.44 17.28
CA LYS A 90 3.17 3.23 18.40
C LYS A 90 3.52 4.73 18.28
N GLY A 91 3.45 5.25 17.05
CA GLY A 91 3.80 6.63 16.71
C GLY A 91 5.31 6.95 16.64
N THR A 92 6.18 6.03 17.05
CA THR A 92 7.64 6.19 17.02
C THR A 92 8.25 5.49 15.80
N ARG A 93 9.44 5.91 15.35
CA ARG A 93 10.11 5.19 14.25
C ARG A 93 10.36 3.73 14.63
N LEU A 94 10.17 2.83 13.67
CA LEU A 94 10.43 1.40 13.86
C LEU A 94 11.86 1.18 14.43
N PRO A 95 12.01 0.44 15.55
CA PRO A 95 13.31 0.26 16.20
C PRO A 95 14.24 -0.64 15.37
N SER A 96 15.52 -0.68 15.72
CA SER A 96 16.50 -1.62 15.14
C SER A 96 16.69 -2.84 16.05
N PRO A 97 16.71 -4.07 15.52
CA PRO A 97 16.47 -4.44 14.12
C PRO A 97 15.02 -4.16 13.71
N PRO A 98 14.77 -3.76 12.44
CA PRO A 98 13.45 -3.34 12.00
C PRO A 98 12.51 -4.54 11.90
N ARG A 99 11.60 -4.64 12.87
CA ARG A 99 10.57 -5.68 12.94
C ARG A 99 9.33 -5.21 13.71
N PHE A 100 8.21 -5.85 13.45
CA PHE A 100 6.96 -5.71 14.21
C PHE A 100 6.23 -7.06 14.27
N PHE A 101 5.26 -7.18 15.17
CA PHE A 101 4.50 -8.42 15.39
C PHE A 101 3.11 -8.34 14.77
N GLN A 102 2.46 -9.48 14.55
CA GLN A 102 1.06 -9.52 14.15
C GLN A 102 0.18 -8.76 15.16
N THR A 103 0.49 -8.88 16.46
CA THR A 103 -0.23 -8.14 17.51
C THR A 103 -0.09 -6.62 17.41
N ASP A 104 1.00 -6.09 16.84
CA ASP A 104 1.12 -4.64 16.61
C ASP A 104 0.15 -4.18 15.51
N ILE A 105 -0.11 -5.02 14.50
CA ILE A 105 -1.13 -4.75 13.47
C ILE A 105 -2.53 -4.88 14.06
N ASP A 106 -2.78 -5.94 14.83
CA ASP A 106 -4.08 -6.22 15.47
C ASP A 106 -4.50 -5.09 16.42
N HIS A 107 -3.53 -4.46 17.09
CA HIS A 107 -3.75 -3.31 17.97
C HIS A 107 -3.72 -1.96 17.25
N LEU A 108 -3.56 -1.92 15.92
CA LEU A 108 -3.50 -0.70 15.11
C LEU A 108 -2.28 0.21 15.44
N ASP A 109 -1.19 -0.39 15.93
CA ASP A 109 0.01 0.32 16.36
C ASP A 109 1.00 0.60 15.22
N LEU A 110 0.90 -0.12 14.10
CA LEU A 110 1.77 0.05 12.93
C LEU A 110 1.18 1.06 11.95
N ALA A 111 1.97 2.03 11.54
CA ALA A 111 1.59 3.01 10.53
C ALA A 111 2.72 3.33 9.56
N TYR A 112 2.38 3.77 8.37
CA TYR A 112 3.33 4.39 7.43
C TYR A 112 3.08 5.89 7.37
N ARG A 113 4.16 6.68 7.39
CA ARG A 113 4.12 8.12 7.17
C ARG A 113 4.95 8.48 5.94
N HIS A 114 4.29 9.07 4.95
CA HIS A 114 4.94 9.57 3.75
C HIS A 114 5.76 10.83 4.08
N ASN A 115 6.92 11.02 3.44
CA ASN A 115 7.75 12.18 3.69
C ASN A 115 7.12 13.43 3.04
N PRO A 116 6.96 14.55 3.78
CA PRO A 116 6.45 15.78 3.20
C PRO A 116 7.27 16.25 2.01
N GLY A 117 6.60 16.63 0.92
CA GLY A 117 7.23 17.16 -0.30
C GLY A 117 7.94 16.12 -1.17
N SER A 118 7.81 14.82 -0.88
CA SER A 118 8.28 13.79 -1.81
C SER A 118 7.36 13.75 -3.05
N PRO A 119 7.91 13.73 -4.29
CA PRO A 119 7.09 13.62 -5.50
C PRO A 119 6.68 12.17 -5.82
N ALA A 120 7.07 11.20 -4.98
CA ALA A 120 6.92 9.78 -5.25
C ALA A 120 5.47 9.32 -5.01
N GLU A 121 4.87 8.75 -6.05
CA GLU A 121 3.52 8.17 -6.00
C GLU A 121 3.52 6.70 -5.57
N LEU A 122 4.71 6.08 -5.52
CA LEU A 122 4.90 4.70 -5.14
C LEU A 122 6.03 4.60 -4.11
N ASP A 123 5.79 3.82 -3.07
CA ASP A 123 6.79 3.38 -2.11
C ASP A 123 6.50 1.92 -1.73
N GLN A 124 7.45 1.27 -1.08
CA GLN A 124 7.31 -0.14 -0.70
C GLN A 124 8.31 -0.51 0.39
N PHE A 125 7.98 -1.52 1.18
CA PHE A 125 8.96 -2.16 2.05
C PHE A 125 8.95 -3.68 1.86
N TYR A 126 10.09 -4.29 2.15
CA TYR A 126 10.27 -5.73 2.01
C TYR A 126 10.36 -6.35 3.39
N PHE A 127 9.74 -7.50 3.56
CA PHE A 127 9.72 -8.20 4.84
C PHE A 127 9.73 -9.71 4.67
N LEU A 128 10.22 -10.41 5.68
CA LEU A 128 10.16 -11.86 5.78
C LEU A 128 9.23 -12.22 6.96
N PRO A 129 8.10 -12.90 6.70
CA PRO A 129 7.31 -13.52 7.74
C PRO A 129 8.09 -14.57 8.52
N SER A 130 7.89 -14.65 9.83
CA SER A 130 8.57 -15.61 10.69
C SER A 130 7.73 -15.95 11.93
N ASP A 131 7.73 -17.21 12.31
CA ASP A 131 7.25 -17.77 13.58
C ASP A 131 8.37 -17.90 14.63
N GLY A 132 9.63 -17.72 14.20
CA GLY A 132 10.85 -17.88 15.01
C GLY A 132 11.53 -19.24 14.88
N THR A 133 10.91 -20.21 14.20
CA THR A 133 11.30 -21.63 14.19
C THR A 133 11.47 -22.18 12.77
N ASN A 134 10.51 -21.95 11.89
CA ASN A 134 10.55 -22.43 10.52
C ASN A 134 11.27 -21.45 9.59
N LYS A 135 11.80 -22.00 8.49
CA LYS A 135 12.42 -21.21 7.42
C LYS A 135 11.39 -20.93 6.33
N GLY A 136 11.18 -19.66 6.04
CA GLY A 136 10.24 -19.22 5.00
C GLY A 136 8.80 -19.12 5.51
N TYR A 137 7.86 -19.00 4.58
CA TYR A 137 6.44 -18.80 4.84
C TYR A 137 5.59 -19.33 3.71
N LEU A 138 4.32 -19.57 3.97
CA LEU A 138 3.34 -19.98 2.97
C LEU A 138 2.63 -18.77 2.38
N GLU A 139 2.56 -18.71 1.05
CA GLU A 139 1.74 -17.74 0.32
C GLU A 139 0.98 -18.49 -0.77
N PHE A 140 -0.35 -18.40 -0.76
CA PHE A 140 -1.23 -19.21 -1.62
C PHE A 140 -0.94 -20.73 -1.55
N GLY A 141 -0.54 -21.21 -0.36
CA GLY A 141 -0.18 -22.61 -0.13
C GLY A 141 1.20 -23.03 -0.65
N GLN A 142 1.98 -22.10 -1.22
CA GLN A 142 3.33 -22.34 -1.70
C GLN A 142 4.36 -21.81 -0.69
N LEU A 143 5.38 -22.63 -0.38
CA LEU A 143 6.51 -22.20 0.44
C LEU A 143 7.38 -21.18 -0.32
N ARG A 144 7.64 -20.05 0.34
CA ARG A 144 8.49 -18.96 -0.11
C ARG A 144 9.58 -18.70 0.93
N GLU A 145 10.79 -18.40 0.48
CA GLU A 145 11.88 -17.94 1.35
C GLU A 145 12.31 -16.50 1.05
N GLU A 146 11.93 -15.98 -0.12
CA GLU A 146 12.25 -14.61 -0.52
C GLU A 146 11.34 -13.59 0.18
N PRO A 147 11.85 -12.40 0.51
CA PRO A 147 11.05 -11.37 1.16
C PRO A 147 9.79 -11.01 0.36
N ALA A 148 8.65 -10.95 1.06
CA ALA A 148 7.42 -10.38 0.54
C ALA A 148 7.54 -8.86 0.39
N VAL A 149 6.73 -8.28 -0.49
CA VAL A 149 6.68 -6.84 -0.76
C VAL A 149 5.34 -6.28 -0.30
N PHE A 150 5.37 -5.23 0.51
CA PHE A 150 4.18 -4.45 0.84
C PHE A 150 4.20 -3.15 0.04
N ASN A 151 3.24 -3.01 -0.89
CA ASN A 151 3.16 -1.86 -1.79
C ASN A 151 2.41 -0.69 -1.15
N ILE A 152 2.87 0.53 -1.39
CA ILE A 152 2.27 1.76 -0.88
C ILE A 152 2.01 2.70 -2.05
N GLN A 153 0.75 3.00 -2.30
CA GLN A 153 0.28 3.93 -3.32
C GLN A 153 -0.03 5.28 -2.66
N VAL A 154 0.62 6.33 -3.14
CA VAL A 154 0.43 7.70 -2.68
C VAL A 154 -0.41 8.46 -3.69
N GLU A 155 -1.54 8.98 -3.24
CA GLU A 155 -2.43 9.83 -4.03
C GLU A 155 -2.08 11.30 -3.80
N LYS A 156 -1.81 12.04 -4.88
CA LYS A 156 -1.60 13.48 -4.80
C LYS A 156 -2.94 14.17 -4.57
N VAL A 157 -3.00 15.01 -3.55
CA VAL A 157 -4.13 15.89 -3.34
C VAL A 157 -3.89 17.16 -4.15
N ASP A 158 -4.76 17.44 -5.12
CA ASP A 158 -4.88 18.75 -5.75
C ASP A 158 -5.41 19.74 -4.69
N ARG A 159 -4.58 20.73 -4.37
CA ARG A 159 -4.81 21.75 -3.33
C ARG A 159 -4.84 23.15 -3.91
N ILE A 160 -4.40 23.35 -5.15
CA ILE A 160 -4.22 24.65 -5.77
C ILE A 160 -5.04 24.70 -7.03
N SER A 161 -5.97 25.65 -7.10
CA SER A 161 -6.73 25.83 -8.33
C SER A 161 -5.82 26.26 -9.50
N PRO A 162 -6.08 25.74 -10.71
CA PRO A 162 -5.32 26.11 -11.89
C PRO A 162 -5.48 27.61 -12.18
N SER A 163 -4.43 28.21 -12.74
CA SER A 163 -4.40 29.62 -13.09
C SER A 163 -3.92 29.83 -14.52
N LEU A 164 -4.31 30.95 -15.13
CA LEU A 164 -3.78 31.33 -16.44
C LEU A 164 -2.38 31.91 -16.25
N SER A 165 -1.37 31.18 -16.73
CA SER A 165 0.03 31.60 -16.67
C SER A 165 0.37 32.62 -17.75
N HIS A 166 -0.28 32.51 -18.91
CA HIS A 166 -0.07 33.43 -20.03
C HIS A 166 -1.35 33.69 -20.80
N THR A 167 -1.60 34.96 -21.08
CA THR A 167 -2.71 35.42 -21.93
C THR A 167 -2.22 36.54 -22.83
N GLU A 168 -2.21 36.28 -24.13
CA GLU A 168 -1.85 37.25 -25.16
C GLU A 168 -2.91 37.27 -26.26
N SER A 169 -3.18 38.46 -26.79
CA SER A 169 -4.14 38.60 -27.90
C SER A 169 -3.50 38.11 -29.20
N PRO A 170 -4.07 37.08 -29.85
CA PRO A 170 -3.60 36.68 -31.16
C PRO A 170 -3.86 37.81 -32.17
N ASN A 171 -2.87 38.14 -32.98
CA ASN A 171 -2.93 39.27 -33.92
C ASN A 171 -2.65 38.87 -35.38
N THR A 172 -2.43 37.59 -35.64
CA THR A 172 -2.10 37.08 -36.97
C THR A 172 -3.33 36.47 -37.63
N ILE A 173 -3.72 37.02 -38.78
CA ILE A 173 -4.79 36.48 -39.62
C ILE A 173 -4.19 35.44 -40.57
N VAL A 174 -4.84 34.29 -40.69
CA VAL A 174 -4.43 33.20 -41.59
C VAL A 174 -5.53 32.95 -42.62
N ASP A 175 -5.12 32.80 -43.89
CA ASP A 175 -5.99 32.34 -44.98
C ASP A 175 -6.18 30.82 -44.86
N LEU A 176 -7.42 30.39 -44.67
CA LEU A 176 -7.81 28.99 -44.52
C LEU A 176 -8.28 28.37 -45.84
N GLY A 177 -8.18 29.12 -46.95
CA GLY A 177 -8.66 28.74 -48.27
C GLY A 177 -10.17 28.91 -48.43
N ALA A 178 -10.62 28.91 -49.69
CA ALA A 178 -12.03 29.08 -50.07
C ALA A 178 -12.68 30.37 -49.51
N GLY A 179 -11.89 31.46 -49.39
CA GLY A 179 -12.37 32.75 -48.89
C GLY A 179 -12.60 32.82 -47.38
N ARG A 180 -12.13 31.83 -46.62
CA ARG A 180 -12.22 31.81 -45.15
C ARG A 180 -10.93 32.34 -44.54
N TYR A 181 -11.08 33.20 -43.54
CA TYR A 181 -9.97 33.70 -42.73
C TYR A 181 -10.19 33.32 -41.28
N GLY A 182 -9.11 32.99 -40.58
CA GLY A 182 -9.16 32.60 -39.18
C GLY A 182 -7.98 33.12 -38.39
N ILE A 183 -8.09 32.98 -37.07
CA ILE A 183 -7.03 33.31 -36.12
C ILE A 183 -6.80 32.04 -35.30
N PHE A 184 -5.55 31.59 -35.25
CA PHE A 184 -5.19 30.43 -34.43
C PHE A 184 -4.87 30.88 -33.00
N ILE A 185 -5.60 30.30 -32.05
CA ILE A 185 -5.24 30.35 -30.63
C ILE A 185 -4.39 29.12 -30.36
N THR A 186 -3.21 29.31 -29.79
CA THR A 186 -2.22 28.26 -29.54
C THR A 186 -1.67 28.43 -28.13
N SER A 187 -0.80 27.51 -27.71
CA SER A 187 -0.01 27.64 -26.49
C SER A 187 0.76 28.96 -26.38
N ARG A 188 1.00 29.72 -27.46
CA ARG A 188 1.61 31.06 -27.38
C ARG A 188 0.65 32.11 -26.82
N HIS A 189 -0.65 31.92 -27.01
CA HIS A 189 -1.66 32.93 -26.71
C HIS A 189 -2.38 32.67 -25.39
N LEU A 190 -2.52 31.40 -25.04
CA LEU A 190 -3.23 30.99 -23.84
C LEU A 190 -2.47 29.82 -23.22
N GLN A 191 -2.05 29.98 -21.97
CA GLN A 191 -1.46 28.90 -21.17
C GLN A 191 -2.05 28.91 -19.78
N GLY A 192 -2.14 27.72 -19.22
CA GLY A 192 -2.54 27.46 -17.85
C GLY A 192 -1.37 26.83 -17.13
N SER A 193 -1.33 27.03 -15.82
CA SER A 193 -0.42 26.34 -14.94
C SER A 193 -1.13 25.96 -13.67
N ASP A 194 -0.81 24.78 -13.19
CA ASP A 194 -1.22 24.28 -11.92
C ASP A 194 0.02 23.72 -11.20
N PRO A 195 0.36 24.22 -9.99
CA PRO A 195 1.56 23.76 -9.29
C PRO A 195 1.50 22.31 -8.80
N ASP A 196 0.32 21.71 -8.62
CA ASP A 196 0.17 20.35 -8.11
C ASP A 196 -0.48 19.37 -9.10
N SER A 197 -0.99 19.88 -10.23
CA SER A 197 -1.48 19.08 -11.36
C SER A 197 -0.56 19.15 -12.58
N PRO A 198 -0.28 18.03 -13.28
CA PRO A 198 0.49 18.05 -14.52
C PRO A 198 -0.28 18.77 -15.64
N LEU A 199 0.45 19.41 -16.55
CA LEU A 199 -0.14 20.23 -17.64
C LEU A 199 -1.09 19.43 -18.53
N GLU A 200 -0.84 18.13 -18.70
CA GLU A 200 -1.65 17.23 -19.52
C GLU A 200 -3.06 16.98 -18.94
N GLN A 201 -3.29 17.30 -17.67
CA GLN A 201 -4.60 17.21 -17.02
C GLN A 201 -5.40 18.53 -17.10
N LEU A 202 -4.79 19.62 -17.59
CA LEU A 202 -5.47 20.92 -17.69
C LEU A 202 -6.37 21.00 -18.93
N GLU A 203 -7.64 21.33 -18.70
CA GLU A 203 -8.63 21.53 -19.75
C GLU A 203 -9.10 22.98 -19.85
N PHE A 204 -9.20 23.49 -21.08
CA PHE A 204 -9.75 24.82 -21.36
C PHE A 204 -11.19 24.69 -21.89
N SER A 205 -12.13 25.28 -21.15
CA SER A 205 -13.54 25.35 -21.54
C SER A 205 -13.94 26.76 -21.99
N ILE A 206 -14.81 26.82 -23.00
CA ILE A 206 -15.38 28.07 -23.48
C ILE A 206 -16.75 28.24 -22.81
N ILE A 207 -16.80 29.06 -21.76
CA ILE A 207 -18.04 29.34 -21.03
C ILE A 207 -18.96 30.32 -21.77
N ARG A 208 -18.39 31.16 -22.65
CA ARG A 208 -19.14 32.12 -23.46
C ARG A 208 -18.53 32.16 -24.87
N PRO A 209 -19.30 31.87 -25.93
CA PRO A 209 -18.81 31.94 -27.30
C PRO A 209 -18.51 33.40 -27.69
N PRO A 210 -17.70 33.63 -28.73
CA PRO A 210 -17.44 34.98 -29.24
C PRO A 210 -18.74 35.64 -29.70
N GLN A 211 -18.85 36.96 -29.52
CA GLN A 211 -20.01 37.73 -29.99
C GLN A 211 -20.09 37.78 -31.52
N PHE A 212 -18.94 37.73 -32.19
CA PHE A 212 -18.82 37.74 -33.64
C PHE A 212 -17.94 36.58 -34.11
N GLY A 213 -18.42 35.83 -35.09
CA GLY A 213 -17.74 34.63 -35.59
C GLY A 213 -18.01 33.38 -34.74
N PHE A 214 -17.16 32.38 -34.87
CA PHE A 214 -17.24 31.12 -34.14
C PHE A 214 -15.83 30.62 -33.81
N LEU A 215 -15.73 29.82 -32.76
CA LEU A 215 -14.53 29.05 -32.46
C LEU A 215 -14.70 27.64 -33.02
N GLU A 216 -13.67 27.15 -33.68
CA GLU A 216 -13.61 25.79 -34.24
C GLU A 216 -12.33 25.13 -33.74
N ASN A 217 -12.44 23.89 -33.27
CA ASN A 217 -11.29 23.08 -32.94
C ASN A 217 -10.60 22.64 -34.25
N ALA A 218 -9.39 23.14 -34.49
CA ALA A 218 -8.65 22.91 -35.73
C ALA A 218 -8.33 21.42 -36.01
N ALA A 219 -8.28 20.57 -34.98
CA ALA A 219 -8.00 19.14 -35.12
C ALA A 219 -9.25 18.29 -35.40
N THR A 220 -10.42 18.72 -34.93
CA THR A 220 -11.65 17.92 -34.97
C THR A 220 -12.80 18.56 -35.76
N GLY A 221 -12.67 19.82 -36.17
CA GLY A 221 -13.71 20.61 -36.83
C GLY A 221 -14.93 20.91 -35.95
N ARG A 222 -14.86 20.59 -34.65
CA ARG A 222 -15.99 20.77 -33.71
C ARG A 222 -16.03 22.19 -33.17
N THR A 223 -17.25 22.73 -33.05
CA THR A 223 -17.51 24.10 -32.58
C THR A 223 -18.02 24.17 -31.13
N ARG A 224 -17.90 23.08 -30.35
CA ARG A 224 -18.43 23.02 -28.96
C ARG A 224 -17.47 22.38 -27.95
N GLY A 225 -17.46 23.00 -26.77
CA GLY A 225 -17.07 22.38 -25.49
C GLY A 225 -15.64 22.67 -25.05
N TRP A 226 -14.66 22.35 -25.89
CA TRP A 226 -13.26 22.24 -25.47
C TRP A 226 -12.31 22.63 -26.61
N ILE A 227 -11.21 23.30 -26.28
CA ILE A 227 -10.11 23.56 -27.24
C ILE A 227 -8.83 22.90 -26.72
N LEU A 228 -8.16 22.14 -27.59
CA LEU A 228 -6.81 21.65 -27.33
C LEU A 228 -5.83 22.72 -27.81
N LEU A 229 -5.03 23.24 -26.90
CA LEU A 229 -3.95 24.16 -27.23
C LEU A 229 -2.70 23.33 -27.49
N ASN A 230 -2.42 23.05 -28.77
CA ASN A 230 -1.20 22.33 -29.13
C ASN A 230 0.03 23.22 -28.93
N SER A 231 1.12 22.58 -28.51
CA SER A 231 2.48 23.12 -28.38
C SER A 231 3.00 23.66 -29.70
#